data_AF-A0A563W3F6-F1
#
_entry.id   AF-A0A563W3F6-F1
#
_cell.length_a   1.000
_cell.length_b   1.000
_cell.length_c   1.000
_cell.angle_alpha   90.00
_cell.angle_beta   90.00
_cell.angle_gamma   90.00
#
_symmetry.space_group_name_H-M   'P 1'
#
loop_
_entity.id
_entity.type
_entity.pdbx_description
1 polymer ?
#
loop_
_entity_poly.entity_id
_entity_poly.type
_entity_poly.pdbx_seq_one_letter_code
_entity_poly.pdbx_strand_id
1 'polypeptide(L)'
;MLQDILGIEEISIQDNFIDLGGNSLLAARLVTEIEQKYAQKIAISRIFQAPTPKELAVLIRQEEKASYPPSFVPIKNGNSQPVLFGIHNLGYGLELYLPLAKCLDSDISLYGLSSSFSNEPNKPHSRDIANLASYYARDLQKIQPQGPYYLLGVSFGGVIAYEIAQILVAQGHEVKFLGLVDTHCPQQNSVYKPLSLKERISSHIRKLRLKGVNYLSNRIQRRIEVTMDLIRYNLYKNDWLRENFADKTSRNFAQIEHMQQAKEHQEANKNYVIQPYPGKVYLFRAADDIFYKLDWQKLAESGLIIYDVPGEHLEILQEPNVQTLAEKIHLALGFCQVN
;
A
#
# COMPACT_ATOMS: atom_id res chain seq x y z
N MET A 1 6.20 26.44 -7.94
CA MET A 1 5.59 25.44 -7.03
C MET A 1 5.93 24.04 -7.46
N LEU A 2 5.32 23.47 -8.52
CA LEU A 2 5.64 22.09 -8.94
C LEU A 2 7.11 21.94 -9.36
N GLN A 3 7.65 22.88 -10.13
CA GLN A 3 9.07 22.91 -10.52
C GLN A 3 9.98 22.85 -9.29
N ASP A 4 9.72 23.69 -8.27
CA ASP A 4 10.52 23.74 -7.04
C ASP A 4 10.40 22.47 -6.18
N ILE A 5 9.22 21.85 -6.16
CA ILE A 5 8.95 20.66 -5.36
C ILE A 5 9.57 19.41 -6.00
N LEU A 6 9.47 19.30 -7.33
CA LEU A 6 10.01 18.17 -8.09
C LEU A 6 11.49 18.35 -8.45
N GLY A 7 12.02 19.58 -8.37
CA GLY A 7 13.39 19.89 -8.78
C GLY A 7 13.58 19.82 -10.30
N ILE A 8 12.57 20.20 -11.07
CA ILE A 8 12.55 20.15 -12.54
C ILE A 8 12.42 21.56 -13.09
N GLU A 9 13.29 21.95 -14.01
CA GLU A 9 13.37 23.33 -14.54
C GLU A 9 12.18 23.70 -15.44
N GLU A 10 11.68 22.77 -16.26
CA GLU A 10 10.54 23.02 -17.15
C GLU A 10 9.46 21.96 -16.93
N ILE A 11 8.23 22.41 -16.65
CA ILE A 11 7.04 21.57 -16.49
C ILE A 11 5.91 22.16 -17.33
N SER A 12 5.38 21.37 -18.26
CA SER A 12 4.18 21.70 -19.02
C SER A 12 2.92 21.60 -18.17
N ILE A 13 1.88 22.35 -18.54
CA ILE A 13 0.59 22.33 -17.83
C ILE A 13 -0.12 20.97 -17.87
N GLN A 14 0.32 20.05 -18.72
CA GLN A 14 -0.22 18.70 -18.90
C GLN A 14 0.67 17.60 -18.32
N ASP A 15 1.84 17.94 -17.77
CA ASP A 15 2.73 16.92 -17.23
C ASP A 15 2.14 16.34 -15.95
N ASN A 16 2.12 15.01 -15.90
CA ASN A 16 1.57 14.27 -14.78
C ASN A 16 2.56 14.26 -13.61
N PHE A 17 2.09 14.66 -12.43
CA PHE A 17 2.87 14.71 -11.20
C PHE A 17 3.60 13.40 -10.88
N ILE A 18 2.95 12.25 -11.06
CA ILE A 18 3.53 10.92 -10.77
C ILE A 18 4.60 10.57 -11.80
N ASP A 19 4.33 10.82 -13.08
CA ASP A 19 5.28 10.52 -14.17
C ASP A 19 6.57 11.35 -14.04
N LEU A 20 6.47 12.56 -13.48
CA LEU A 20 7.60 13.40 -13.12
C LEU A 20 8.34 12.96 -11.83
N GLY A 21 8.00 11.81 -11.25
CA GLY A 21 8.63 11.29 -10.02
C GLY A 21 7.97 11.75 -8.73
N GLY A 22 6.78 12.35 -8.80
CA GLY A 22 5.96 12.72 -7.66
C GLY A 22 5.56 11.50 -6.82
N ASN A 23 5.42 11.71 -5.51
CA ASN A 23 5.03 10.70 -4.53
C ASN A 23 4.23 11.33 -3.39
N SER A 24 3.73 10.50 -2.47
CA SER A 24 2.90 10.91 -1.34
C SER A 24 3.52 12.02 -0.47
N LEU A 25 4.84 12.00 -0.26
CA LEU A 25 5.54 13.03 0.50
C LEU A 25 5.61 14.36 -0.25
N LEU A 26 5.96 14.32 -1.53
CA LEU A 26 5.98 15.52 -2.38
C LEU A 26 4.57 16.10 -2.55
N ALA A 27 3.55 15.25 -2.60
CA ALA A 27 2.15 15.67 -2.63
C ALA A 27 1.74 16.35 -1.31
N ALA A 28 2.15 15.81 -0.15
CA ALA A 28 1.91 16.45 1.14
C ALA A 28 2.53 17.86 1.21
N ARG A 29 3.78 18.00 0.74
CA ARG A 29 4.44 19.30 0.62
C ARG A 29 3.67 20.24 -0.30
N LEU A 30 3.26 19.77 -1.49
CA LEU A 30 2.49 20.56 -2.44
C LEU A 30 1.16 21.05 -1.85
N VAL A 31 0.44 20.22 -1.12
CA VAL A 31 -0.80 20.62 -0.43
C VAL A 31 -0.54 21.72 0.59
N THR A 32 0.52 21.62 1.40
CA THR A 32 0.89 22.67 2.37
C THR A 32 1.20 23.99 1.68
N GLU A 33 1.96 23.96 0.59
CA GLU A 33 2.30 25.15 -0.20
C GLU A 33 1.06 25.79 -0.85
N ILE A 34 0.11 24.97 -1.33
CA ILE A 34 -1.18 25.43 -1.87
C ILE A 34 -2.00 26.12 -0.77
N GLU A 35 -2.09 25.52 0.42
CA GLU A 35 -2.82 26.09 1.55
C GLU A 35 -2.23 27.43 1.98
N GLN A 36 -0.90 27.52 2.12
CA GLN A 36 -0.23 28.76 2.52
C GLN A 36 -0.40 29.88 1.50
N LYS A 37 -0.32 29.56 0.21
CA LYS A 37 -0.35 30.56 -0.86
C LYS A 37 -1.76 30.99 -1.26
N TYR A 38 -2.72 30.06 -1.22
CA TYR A 38 -4.07 30.28 -1.75
C TYR A 38 -5.16 30.18 -0.69
N ALA A 39 -4.82 29.91 0.58
CA ALA A 39 -5.78 29.67 1.68
C ALA A 39 -6.79 28.54 1.39
N GLN A 40 -6.44 27.61 0.48
CA GLN A 40 -7.28 26.50 0.06
C GLN A 40 -6.78 25.19 0.66
N LYS A 41 -7.64 24.53 1.44
CA LYS A 41 -7.36 23.21 2.04
C LYS A 41 -7.84 22.11 1.11
N ILE A 42 -6.91 21.44 0.45
CA ILE A 42 -7.21 20.26 -0.39
C ILE A 42 -6.64 18.99 0.22
N ALA A 43 -7.27 17.85 -0.07
CA ALA A 43 -6.76 16.55 0.36
C ALA A 43 -5.59 16.09 -0.52
N ILE A 44 -4.66 15.29 0.02
CA ILE A 44 -3.53 14.74 -0.75
C ILE A 44 -4.04 13.89 -1.92
N SER A 45 -5.15 13.17 -1.75
CA SER A 45 -5.78 12.40 -2.83
C SER A 45 -6.11 13.25 -4.04
N ARG A 46 -6.39 14.55 -3.88
CA ARG A 46 -6.68 15.46 -5.00
C ARG A 46 -5.48 15.66 -5.92
N ILE A 47 -4.27 15.61 -5.38
CA ILE A 47 -3.05 15.67 -6.20
C ILE A 47 -2.97 14.49 -7.16
N PHE A 48 -3.44 13.31 -6.75
CA PHE A 48 -3.40 12.13 -7.59
C PHE A 48 -4.64 11.96 -8.47
N GLN A 49 -5.80 12.48 -8.05
CA GLN A 49 -7.04 12.48 -8.84
C GLN A 49 -7.00 13.50 -9.99
N ALA A 50 -6.19 14.55 -9.86
CA ALA A 50 -5.99 15.60 -10.86
C ALA A 50 -4.47 15.87 -10.97
N PRO A 51 -3.71 14.95 -11.59
CA PRO A 51 -2.26 14.94 -11.47
C PRO A 51 -1.54 16.00 -12.31
N THR A 52 -2.24 16.80 -13.11
CA THR A 52 -1.61 17.84 -13.94
C THR A 52 -1.77 19.25 -13.35
N PRO A 53 -0.83 20.18 -13.60
CA PRO A 53 -0.98 21.58 -13.19
C PRO A 53 -2.31 22.20 -13.65
N LYS A 54 -2.76 21.88 -14.87
CA LYS A 54 -4.02 22.36 -15.43
C LYS A 54 -5.22 21.91 -14.60
N GLU A 55 -5.31 20.62 -14.27
CA GLU A 55 -6.42 20.05 -13.50
C GLU A 55 -6.40 20.53 -12.05
N LEU A 56 -5.21 20.59 -11.41
CA LEU A 56 -5.08 21.17 -10.06
C LEU A 56 -5.54 22.61 -10.01
N ALA A 57 -5.16 23.42 -11.00
CA ALA A 57 -5.60 24.81 -11.05
C ALA A 57 -7.12 24.94 -11.20
N VAL A 58 -7.77 24.01 -11.90
CA VAL A 58 -9.25 23.93 -11.96
C VAL A 58 -9.82 23.58 -10.59
N LEU A 59 -9.32 22.51 -9.94
CA LEU A 59 -9.76 22.09 -8.60
C LEU A 59 -9.55 23.15 -7.50
N ILE A 60 -8.51 23.98 -7.61
CA ILE A 60 -8.24 25.06 -6.64
C ILE A 60 -9.18 26.24 -6.88
N ARG A 61 -9.54 26.53 -8.15
CA ARG A 61 -10.43 27.65 -8.51
C ARG A 61 -11.90 27.35 -8.31
N GLN A 62 -12.29 26.12 -8.55
CA GLN A 62 -13.67 25.65 -8.41
C GLN A 62 -13.72 24.81 -7.14
N GLU A 63 -14.57 25.14 -6.18
CA GLU A 63 -14.93 24.24 -5.06
C GLU A 63 -15.71 23.00 -5.57
N GLU A 64 -15.35 22.48 -6.73
CA GLU A 64 -15.98 21.33 -7.34
C GLU A 64 -15.76 20.10 -6.46
N LYS A 65 -16.88 19.43 -6.16
CA LYS A 65 -16.88 18.15 -5.49
C LYS A 65 -16.03 17.17 -6.31
N ALA A 66 -15.19 16.42 -5.62
CA ALA A 66 -14.48 15.31 -6.22
C ALA A 66 -15.45 14.39 -6.95
N SER A 67 -15.04 13.88 -8.10
CA SER A 67 -15.70 12.68 -8.66
C SER A 67 -15.41 11.44 -7.81
N TYR A 68 -14.31 11.44 -7.03
CA TYR A 68 -13.85 10.30 -6.24
C TYR A 68 -13.87 10.54 -4.72
N PRO A 69 -14.14 9.53 -3.88
CA PRO A 69 -14.03 9.65 -2.43
C PRO A 69 -12.65 10.14 -1.98
N PRO A 70 -12.54 10.84 -0.82
CA PRO A 70 -11.28 11.41 -0.36
C PRO A 70 -10.15 10.41 -0.08
N SER A 71 -10.48 9.14 0.16
CA SER A 71 -9.51 8.07 0.40
C SER A 71 -9.05 7.37 -0.88
N PHE A 72 -9.65 7.71 -2.01
CA PHE A 72 -9.52 6.97 -3.27
C PHE A 72 -8.56 7.67 -4.24
N VAL A 73 -7.75 6.90 -4.95
CA VAL A 73 -6.84 7.41 -5.98
C VAL A 73 -6.85 6.51 -7.22
N PRO A 74 -7.09 7.07 -8.43
CA PRO A 74 -6.89 6.32 -9.65
C PRO A 74 -5.40 6.10 -9.90
N ILE A 75 -4.95 4.85 -10.03
CA ILE A 75 -3.55 4.49 -10.31
C ILE A 75 -3.39 4.12 -11.79
N LYS A 76 -4.32 3.33 -12.32
CA LYS A 76 -4.43 3.00 -13.74
C LYS A 76 -5.90 2.94 -14.14
N ASN A 77 -6.25 3.65 -15.20
CA ASN A 77 -7.55 3.52 -15.83
C ASN A 77 -7.46 2.40 -16.87
N GLY A 78 -8.31 1.39 -16.74
CA GLY A 78 -8.48 0.35 -17.74
C GLY A 78 -9.66 0.65 -18.65
N ASN A 79 -9.75 -0.09 -19.75
CA ASN A 79 -10.83 0.07 -20.72
C ASN A 79 -12.11 -0.72 -20.35
N SER A 80 -12.04 -1.60 -19.34
CA SER A 80 -13.12 -2.54 -19.00
C SER A 80 -13.05 -3.02 -17.54
N GLN A 81 -13.89 -3.99 -17.18
CA GLN A 81 -13.82 -4.73 -15.91
C GLN A 81 -12.75 -5.83 -16.01
N PRO A 82 -12.06 -6.19 -14.90
CA PRO A 82 -12.33 -5.81 -13.52
C PRO A 82 -11.69 -4.49 -13.07
N VAL A 83 -12.31 -3.89 -12.06
CA VAL A 83 -11.70 -2.86 -11.23
C VAL A 83 -11.03 -3.52 -10.02
N LEU A 84 -9.70 -3.47 -9.98
CA LEU A 84 -8.89 -3.95 -8.87
C LEU A 84 -8.69 -2.84 -7.85
N PHE A 85 -9.04 -3.10 -6.59
CA PHE A 85 -8.91 -2.14 -5.49
C PHE A 85 -7.71 -2.50 -4.60
N GLY A 86 -6.64 -1.72 -4.70
CA GLY A 86 -5.40 -1.84 -3.94
C GLY A 86 -5.43 -1.11 -2.60
N ILE A 87 -5.27 -1.82 -1.49
CA ILE A 87 -5.26 -1.22 -0.15
C ILE A 87 -3.82 -0.85 0.23
N HIS A 88 -3.62 0.37 0.72
CA HIS A 88 -2.29 0.87 1.10
C HIS A 88 -1.56 -0.01 2.13
N ASN A 89 -0.24 0.13 2.17
CA ASN A 89 0.60 -0.47 3.20
C ASN A 89 0.87 0.55 4.35
N LEU A 90 1.49 0.11 5.44
CA LEU A 90 1.84 0.94 6.58
C LEU A 90 2.84 2.02 6.21
N GLY A 91 2.49 3.28 6.47
CA GLY A 91 3.34 4.46 6.27
C GLY A 91 3.85 4.68 4.84
N TYR A 92 3.63 3.74 3.92
CA TYR A 92 3.82 3.88 2.48
C TYR A 92 2.47 4.24 1.84
N GLY A 93 2.49 5.14 0.88
CA GLY A 93 1.30 5.47 0.11
C GLY A 93 0.95 4.40 -0.92
N LEU A 94 0.28 4.82 -1.97
CA LEU A 94 -0.18 3.96 -3.05
C LEU A 94 0.87 3.75 -4.15
N GLU A 95 2.01 4.42 -4.04
CA GLU A 95 3.16 4.31 -4.95
C GLU A 95 3.69 2.88 -5.14
N LEU A 96 3.51 2.00 -4.15
CA LEU A 96 3.90 0.58 -4.25
C LEU A 96 3.14 -0.19 -5.34
N TYR A 97 1.98 0.32 -5.75
CA TYR A 97 1.18 -0.27 -6.82
C TYR A 97 1.56 0.25 -8.21
N LEU A 98 2.39 1.28 -8.33
CA LEU A 98 2.76 1.87 -9.63
C LEU A 98 3.51 0.90 -10.55
N PRO A 99 4.51 0.12 -10.08
CA PRO A 99 5.15 -0.88 -10.93
C PRO A 99 4.16 -1.96 -11.36
N LEU A 100 3.31 -2.42 -10.44
CA LEU A 100 2.26 -3.40 -10.75
C LEU A 100 1.30 -2.88 -11.82
N ALA A 101 0.86 -1.62 -11.69
CA ALA A 101 -0.03 -0.99 -12.66
C ALA A 101 0.51 -1.06 -14.09
N LYS A 102 1.82 -0.88 -14.28
CA LYS A 102 2.47 -0.94 -15.59
C LYS A 102 2.49 -2.35 -16.20
N CYS A 103 2.44 -3.39 -15.37
CA CYS A 103 2.47 -4.79 -15.79
C CYS A 103 1.06 -5.40 -15.95
N LEU A 104 0.02 -4.77 -15.42
CA LEU A 104 -1.37 -5.23 -15.58
C LEU A 104 -1.89 -4.97 -16.98
N ASP A 105 -2.73 -5.87 -17.48
CA ASP A 105 -3.36 -5.77 -18.80
C ASP A 105 -4.10 -4.43 -18.97
N SER A 106 -4.13 -3.90 -20.19
CA SER A 106 -4.75 -2.59 -20.50
C SER A 106 -6.20 -2.48 -20.04
N ASP A 107 -6.92 -3.59 -19.98
CA ASP A 107 -8.33 -3.62 -19.63
C ASP A 107 -8.59 -3.54 -18.12
N ILE A 108 -7.62 -3.89 -17.28
CA ILE A 108 -7.75 -3.87 -15.81
C ILE A 108 -7.58 -2.43 -15.30
N SER A 109 -8.58 -1.94 -14.56
CA SER A 109 -8.42 -0.69 -13.80
C SER A 109 -7.81 -1.01 -12.44
N LEU A 110 -6.87 -0.17 -11.97
CA LEU A 110 -6.30 -0.28 -10.62
C LEU A 110 -6.51 1.02 -9.87
N TYR A 111 -7.24 0.93 -8.77
CA TYR A 111 -7.54 2.04 -7.89
C TYR A 111 -7.02 1.77 -6.49
N GLY A 112 -6.43 2.77 -5.86
CA GLY A 112 -5.86 2.64 -4.54
C GLY A 112 -6.70 3.31 -3.46
N LEU A 113 -6.68 2.76 -2.24
CA LEU A 113 -7.37 3.31 -1.07
C LEU A 113 -6.38 3.60 0.05
N SER A 114 -6.44 4.83 0.58
CA SER A 114 -5.64 5.32 1.70
C SER A 114 -6.36 6.44 2.46
N SER A 115 -6.70 6.20 3.73
CA SER A 115 -7.29 7.20 4.63
C SER A 115 -6.28 8.31 4.95
N SER A 116 -4.98 8.04 4.87
CA SER A 116 -3.93 9.05 5.02
C SER A 116 -4.05 10.16 3.97
N PHE A 117 -4.64 9.87 2.80
CA PHE A 117 -4.81 10.85 1.73
C PHE A 117 -6.09 11.70 1.87
N SER A 118 -6.98 11.32 2.79
CA SER A 118 -8.20 12.07 3.13
C SER A 118 -7.92 13.16 4.15
N ASN A 119 -8.61 14.30 4.02
CA ASN A 119 -8.64 15.38 5.02
C ASN A 119 -9.91 15.35 5.89
N GLU A 120 -10.70 14.27 5.82
CA GLU A 120 -11.91 14.13 6.64
C GLU A 120 -11.54 14.07 8.14
N PRO A 121 -12.20 14.87 8.99
CA PRO A 121 -11.85 14.99 10.41
C PRO A 121 -12.09 13.70 11.20
N ASN A 122 -13.09 12.91 10.80
CA ASN A 122 -13.50 11.68 11.48
C ASN A 122 -12.98 10.41 10.80
N LYS A 123 -11.88 10.50 10.04
CA LYS A 123 -11.30 9.31 9.42
C LYS A 123 -10.78 8.33 10.48
N PRO A 124 -10.98 7.01 10.32
CA PRO A 124 -10.49 6.04 11.29
C PRO A 124 -8.96 6.09 11.41
N HIS A 125 -8.45 5.92 12.62
CA HIS A 125 -7.02 5.72 12.81
C HIS A 125 -6.63 4.38 12.19
N SER A 126 -5.43 4.34 11.63
CA SER A 126 -4.83 3.14 11.05
C SER A 126 -4.78 1.91 11.99
N ARG A 127 -4.82 2.11 13.32
CA ARG A 127 -4.83 1.03 14.33
C ARG A 127 -6.18 0.31 14.43
N ASP A 128 -7.25 0.97 14.01
CA ASP A 128 -8.60 0.45 14.10
C ASP A 128 -8.98 -0.23 12.78
N ILE A 129 -8.55 -1.48 12.65
CA ILE A 129 -8.69 -2.26 11.41
C ILE A 129 -10.16 -2.36 10.98
N ALA A 130 -11.06 -2.63 11.94
CA ALA A 130 -12.49 -2.82 11.65
C ALA A 130 -13.16 -1.54 11.15
N ASN A 131 -12.94 -0.41 11.83
CA ASN A 131 -13.52 0.87 11.38
C ASN A 131 -12.85 1.35 10.09
N LEU A 132 -11.55 1.12 9.91
CA LEU A 132 -10.85 1.45 8.67
C LEU A 132 -11.38 0.63 7.48
N ALA A 133 -11.60 -0.68 7.67
CA ALA A 133 -12.19 -1.54 6.66
C ALA A 133 -13.62 -1.11 6.32
N SER A 134 -14.44 -0.76 7.32
CA SER A 134 -15.80 -0.23 7.12
C SER A 134 -15.79 1.09 6.34
N TYR A 135 -14.85 1.98 6.66
CA TYR A 135 -14.64 3.24 5.96
C TYR A 135 -14.28 3.03 4.49
N TYR A 136 -13.36 2.09 4.20
CA TYR A 136 -13.00 1.74 2.83
C TYR A 136 -14.12 1.02 2.09
N ALA A 137 -14.84 0.08 2.71
CA ALA A 137 -15.98 -0.60 2.09
C ALA A 137 -17.05 0.40 1.62
N ARG A 138 -17.37 1.38 2.46
CA ARG A 138 -18.28 2.48 2.11
C ARG A 138 -17.78 3.29 0.92
N ASP A 139 -16.49 3.62 0.88
CA ASP A 139 -15.91 4.40 -0.22
C ASP A 139 -15.82 3.58 -1.52
N LEU A 140 -15.54 2.27 -1.43
CA LEU A 140 -15.64 1.33 -2.56
C LEU A 140 -17.05 1.30 -3.16
N GLN A 141 -18.08 1.22 -2.31
CA GLN A 141 -19.48 1.19 -2.74
C GLN A 141 -19.95 2.47 -3.41
N LYS A 142 -19.32 3.63 -3.14
CA LYS A 142 -19.60 4.86 -3.89
C LYS A 142 -19.09 4.80 -5.32
N ILE A 143 -17.99 4.07 -5.56
CA ILE A 143 -17.38 3.90 -6.88
C ILE A 143 -18.04 2.77 -7.65
N GLN A 144 -18.25 1.65 -6.97
CA GLN A 144 -18.85 0.45 -7.52
C GLN A 144 -19.95 -0.01 -6.54
N PRO A 145 -21.22 0.39 -6.75
CA PRO A 145 -22.32 0.08 -5.83
C PRO A 145 -22.69 -1.40 -5.71
N GLN A 146 -22.26 -2.23 -6.68
CA GLN A 146 -22.57 -3.65 -6.71
C GLN A 146 -21.33 -4.47 -7.08
N GLY A 147 -21.22 -5.66 -6.52
CA GLY A 147 -20.17 -6.62 -6.87
C GLY A 147 -20.28 -7.10 -8.34
N PRO A 148 -19.32 -7.92 -8.80
CA PRO A 148 -18.26 -8.54 -8.01
C PRO A 148 -17.12 -7.59 -7.68
N TYR A 149 -16.62 -7.66 -6.43
CA TYR A 149 -15.44 -6.92 -5.99
C TYR A 149 -14.14 -7.70 -6.19
N TYR A 150 -13.07 -6.98 -6.55
CA TYR A 150 -11.71 -7.50 -6.69
C TYR A 150 -10.79 -6.69 -5.78
N LEU A 151 -10.35 -7.30 -4.68
CA LEU A 151 -9.57 -6.64 -3.64
C LEU A 151 -8.12 -7.16 -3.66
N LEU A 152 -7.16 -6.27 -3.53
CA LEU A 152 -5.75 -6.60 -3.40
C LEU A 152 -5.16 -5.81 -2.23
N GLY A 153 -4.41 -6.46 -1.35
CA GLY A 153 -3.74 -5.78 -0.26
C GLY A 153 -2.32 -6.29 -0.05
N VAL A 154 -1.39 -5.36 0.11
CA VAL A 154 0.03 -5.65 0.37
C VAL A 154 0.30 -5.60 1.86
N SER A 155 0.95 -6.64 2.38
CA SER A 155 1.34 -6.70 3.79
C SER A 155 0.14 -6.40 4.69
N PHE A 156 0.20 -5.41 5.57
CA PHE A 156 -0.93 -4.95 6.38
C PHE A 156 -2.19 -4.60 5.57
N GLY A 157 -2.04 -4.03 4.38
CA GLY A 157 -3.16 -3.76 3.48
C GLY A 157 -3.95 -5.02 3.13
N GLY A 158 -3.33 -6.20 3.14
CA GLY A 158 -4.02 -7.48 2.96
C GLY A 158 -4.92 -7.87 4.13
N VAL A 159 -4.53 -7.55 5.37
CA VAL A 159 -5.40 -7.75 6.54
C VAL A 159 -6.64 -6.88 6.42
N ILE A 160 -6.47 -5.61 6.00
CA ILE A 160 -7.59 -4.71 5.77
C ILE A 160 -8.45 -5.19 4.59
N ALA A 161 -7.83 -5.62 3.48
CA ALA A 161 -8.57 -6.15 2.32
C ALA A 161 -9.41 -7.38 2.69
N TYR A 162 -8.88 -8.25 3.54
CA TYR A 162 -9.61 -9.39 4.08
C TYR A 162 -10.82 -8.95 4.92
N GLU A 163 -10.66 -7.94 5.78
CA GLU A 163 -11.77 -7.41 6.57
C GLU A 163 -12.84 -6.73 5.71
N ILE A 164 -12.42 -5.95 4.70
CA ILE A 164 -13.34 -5.38 3.70
C ILE A 164 -14.14 -6.50 3.01
N ALA A 165 -13.49 -7.59 2.62
CA ALA A 165 -14.14 -8.70 1.97
C ALA A 165 -15.23 -9.34 2.87
N GLN A 166 -14.95 -9.51 4.17
CA GLN A 166 -15.94 -10.01 5.12
C GLN A 166 -17.14 -9.07 5.25
N ILE A 167 -16.90 -7.76 5.34
CA ILE A 167 -17.97 -6.74 5.42
C ILE A 167 -18.84 -6.80 4.16
N LEU A 168 -18.24 -6.85 2.97
CA LEU A 168 -18.97 -6.88 1.70
C LEU A 168 -19.79 -8.17 1.55
N VAL A 169 -19.23 -9.32 1.93
CA VAL A 169 -19.96 -10.60 1.91
C VAL A 169 -21.12 -10.59 2.91
N ALA A 170 -20.92 -10.06 4.12
CA ALA A 170 -21.99 -9.93 5.11
C ALA A 170 -23.13 -9.00 4.64
N GLN A 171 -22.83 -8.05 3.75
CA GLN A 171 -23.80 -7.19 3.10
C GLN A 171 -24.46 -7.83 1.85
N GLY A 172 -24.11 -9.06 1.52
CA GLY A 172 -24.67 -9.81 0.39
C GLY A 172 -23.99 -9.55 -0.96
N HIS A 173 -22.85 -8.85 -0.98
CA HIS A 173 -22.09 -8.66 -2.21
C HIS A 173 -21.13 -9.81 -2.51
N GLU A 174 -20.93 -10.10 -3.80
CA GLU A 174 -19.91 -11.03 -4.25
C GLU A 174 -18.51 -10.39 -4.19
N VAL A 175 -17.54 -11.10 -3.62
CA VAL A 175 -16.11 -10.79 -3.71
C VAL A 175 -15.47 -11.92 -4.52
N LYS A 176 -15.18 -11.63 -5.79
CA LYS A 176 -14.71 -12.63 -6.76
C LYS A 176 -13.20 -12.86 -6.68
N PHE A 177 -12.46 -11.87 -6.18
CA PHE A 177 -11.02 -11.95 -5.96
C PHE A 177 -10.64 -11.25 -4.66
N LEU A 178 -9.93 -11.96 -3.80
CA LEU A 178 -9.25 -11.42 -2.63
C LEU A 178 -7.77 -11.85 -2.67
N GLY A 179 -6.92 -10.91 -3.08
CA GLY A 179 -5.47 -11.09 -3.18
C GLY A 179 -4.74 -10.54 -1.96
N LEU A 180 -3.93 -11.38 -1.34
CA LEU A 180 -3.06 -11.05 -0.22
C LEU A 180 -1.60 -11.11 -0.70
N VAL A 181 -0.91 -9.98 -0.76
CA VAL A 181 0.48 -9.92 -1.22
C VAL A 181 1.41 -9.87 -0.02
N ASP A 182 2.06 -11.00 0.23
CA ASP A 182 2.98 -11.27 1.33
C ASP A 182 2.44 -10.83 2.71
N THR A 183 1.15 -11.06 2.92
CA THR A 183 0.41 -10.60 4.09
C THR A 183 0.50 -11.58 5.24
N HIS A 184 1.15 -11.18 6.34
CA HIS A 184 1.17 -11.97 7.57
C HIS A 184 -0.20 -12.10 8.21
N CYS A 185 -0.53 -13.33 8.64
CA CYS A 185 -1.69 -13.57 9.48
C CYS A 185 -1.49 -12.89 10.85
N PRO A 186 -2.51 -12.20 11.42
CA PRO A 186 -2.41 -11.57 12.74
C PRO A 186 -1.96 -12.54 13.82
N GLN A 187 -1.27 -12.02 14.84
CA GLN A 187 -0.52 -12.87 15.76
C GLN A 187 -1.41 -13.83 16.56
N GLN A 188 -2.62 -13.40 16.93
CA GLN A 188 -3.58 -14.25 17.66
C GLN A 188 -4.07 -15.44 16.84
N ASN A 189 -4.12 -15.28 15.52
CA ASN A 189 -4.50 -16.34 14.59
C ASN A 189 -3.29 -17.13 14.07
N SER A 190 -2.07 -16.61 14.25
CA SER A 190 -0.85 -17.21 13.70
C SER A 190 -0.38 -18.44 14.48
N VAL A 191 -0.04 -19.52 13.76
CA VAL A 191 0.68 -20.67 14.32
C VAL A 191 2.18 -20.42 14.17
N TYR A 192 2.86 -20.07 15.27
CA TYR A 192 4.30 -19.80 15.22
C TYR A 192 5.12 -21.09 15.08
N LYS A 193 5.87 -21.22 13.97
CA LYS A 193 6.96 -22.19 13.83
C LYS A 193 8.29 -21.45 13.63
N PRO A 194 9.14 -21.32 14.67
CA PRO A 194 10.44 -20.70 14.50
C PRO A 194 11.32 -21.58 13.60
N LEU A 195 12.00 -20.95 12.65
CA LEU A 195 13.05 -21.62 11.88
C LEU A 195 14.17 -22.11 12.81
N SER A 196 14.64 -23.32 12.57
CA SER A 196 15.87 -23.82 13.17
C SER A 196 17.07 -23.01 12.68
N LEU A 197 18.16 -23.02 13.47
CA LEU A 197 19.41 -22.36 13.10
C LEU A 197 19.94 -22.86 11.75
N LYS A 198 19.75 -24.15 11.44
CA LYS A 198 20.19 -24.78 10.19
C LYS A 198 19.44 -24.23 8.98
N GLU A 199 18.11 -24.07 9.06
CA GLU A 199 17.29 -23.51 7.98
C GLU A 199 17.59 -22.04 7.72
N ARG A 200 17.92 -21.28 8.78
CA ARG A 200 18.37 -19.89 8.65
C ARG A 200 19.72 -19.79 7.92
N ILE A 201 20.67 -20.64 8.30
CA ILE A 201 22.01 -20.66 7.68
C ILE A 201 21.91 -21.12 6.23
N SER A 202 21.17 -22.19 5.94
CA SER A 202 21.01 -22.70 4.58
C SER A 202 20.36 -21.66 3.65
N SER A 203 19.38 -20.89 4.15
CA SER A 203 18.80 -19.83 3.36
C SER A 203 19.76 -18.68 3.08
N HIS A 204 20.62 -18.29 4.03
CA HIS A 204 21.62 -17.25 3.76
C HIS A 204 22.67 -17.72 2.76
N ILE A 205 23.09 -18.98 2.83
CA ILE A 205 24.00 -19.58 1.85
C ILE A 205 23.36 -19.59 0.45
N ARG A 206 22.07 -19.94 0.35
CA ARG A 206 21.31 -19.88 -0.91
C ARG A 206 21.27 -18.45 -1.48
N LYS A 207 20.93 -17.46 -0.64
CA LYS A 207 20.87 -16.05 -1.06
C LYS A 207 22.23 -15.51 -1.48
N LEU A 208 23.30 -15.88 -0.79
CA LEU A 208 24.69 -15.56 -1.17
C LEU A 208 25.08 -16.15 -2.52
N ARG A 209 24.64 -17.38 -2.84
CA ARG A 209 24.89 -18.00 -4.14
C ARG A 209 24.11 -17.34 -5.28
N LEU A 210 22.88 -16.88 -5.02
CA LEU A 210 21.99 -16.28 -6.03
C LEU A 210 22.28 -14.80 -6.27
N LYS A 211 22.42 -14.00 -5.20
CA LYS A 211 22.56 -12.54 -5.24
C LYS A 211 24.01 -12.06 -5.04
N GLY A 212 24.96 -12.98 -4.86
CA GLY A 212 26.38 -12.68 -4.67
C GLY A 212 26.69 -11.92 -3.37
N VAL A 213 27.88 -11.32 -3.31
CA VAL A 213 28.32 -10.52 -2.14
C VAL A 213 27.49 -9.24 -1.94
N ASN A 214 26.83 -8.76 -2.99
CA ASN A 214 25.94 -7.60 -2.94
C ASN A 214 24.76 -7.80 -1.98
N TYR A 215 24.33 -9.06 -1.77
CA TYR A 215 23.35 -9.39 -0.74
C TYR A 215 23.80 -9.00 0.67
N LEU A 216 25.07 -9.28 1.01
CA LEU A 216 25.62 -8.95 2.32
C LEU A 216 25.79 -7.43 2.49
N SER A 217 26.29 -6.73 1.47
CA SER A 217 26.45 -5.27 1.52
C SER A 217 25.10 -4.57 1.66
N ASN A 218 24.11 -4.94 0.83
CA ASN A 218 22.76 -4.35 0.90
C ASN A 218 22.11 -4.62 2.26
N ARG A 219 22.35 -5.80 2.85
CA ARG A 219 21.83 -6.14 4.17
C ARG A 219 22.50 -5.36 5.31
N ILE A 220 23.81 -5.16 5.23
CA ILE A 220 24.55 -4.33 6.20
C ILE A 220 24.06 -2.89 6.09
N GLN A 221 23.95 -2.36 4.88
CA GLN A 221 23.44 -1.03 4.62
C GLN A 221 22.02 -0.85 5.17
N ARG A 222 21.11 -1.79 4.87
CA ARG A 222 19.74 -1.76 5.40
C ARG A 222 19.68 -1.86 6.93
N ARG A 223 20.60 -2.61 7.56
CA ARG A 223 20.70 -2.63 9.03
C ARG A 223 21.15 -1.29 9.58
N ILE A 224 22.14 -0.65 8.95
CA ILE A 224 22.59 0.68 9.34
C ILE A 224 21.43 1.68 9.21
N GLU A 225 20.70 1.67 8.09
CA GLU A 225 19.53 2.52 7.87
C GLU A 225 18.47 2.32 8.96
N VAL A 226 18.04 1.07 9.22
CA VAL A 226 17.05 0.77 10.26
C VAL A 226 17.53 1.18 11.66
N THR A 227 18.82 0.97 11.98
CA THR A 227 19.39 1.40 13.26
C THR A 227 19.41 2.92 13.38
N MET A 228 19.81 3.63 12.32
CA MET A 228 19.79 5.09 12.28
C MET A 228 18.36 5.64 12.41
N ASP A 229 17.40 4.99 11.76
CA ASP A 229 15.98 5.34 11.85
C ASP A 229 15.45 5.14 13.28
N LEU A 230 15.81 4.05 13.94
CA LEU A 230 15.45 3.79 15.35
C LEU A 230 16.05 4.83 16.30
N ILE A 231 17.30 5.21 16.08
CA ILE A 231 17.98 6.25 16.85
C ILE A 231 17.26 7.60 16.65
N ARG A 232 16.97 7.98 15.41
CA ARG A 232 16.20 9.20 15.09
C ARG A 232 14.83 9.17 15.76
N TYR A 233 14.05 8.11 15.58
CA TYR A 233 12.75 7.95 16.24
C TYR A 233 12.83 8.19 17.75
N ASN A 234 13.83 7.61 18.42
CA ASN A 234 14.01 7.79 19.86
C ASN A 234 14.42 9.23 20.24
N LEU A 235 15.22 9.90 19.40
CA LEU A 235 15.58 11.31 19.60
C LEU A 235 14.36 12.23 19.45
N TYR A 236 13.51 12.01 18.44
CA TYR A 236 12.31 12.81 18.17
C TYR A 236 11.13 12.53 19.11
N LYS A 237 11.21 11.51 19.97
CA LYS A 237 10.28 11.32 21.09
C LYS A 237 10.39 12.44 22.14
N ASN A 238 11.51 13.16 22.19
CA ASN A 238 11.65 14.34 23.04
C ASN A 238 10.95 15.55 22.39
N ASP A 239 9.97 16.12 23.09
CA ASP A 239 9.19 17.28 22.62
C ASP A 239 10.08 18.45 22.21
N TRP A 240 11.15 18.72 22.97
CA TRP A 240 12.11 19.78 22.66
C TRP A 240 12.86 19.58 21.33
N LEU A 241 13.21 18.35 20.96
CA LEU A 241 13.86 18.06 19.68
C LEU A 241 12.85 18.10 18.52
N ARG A 242 11.61 17.66 18.77
CA ARG A 242 10.52 17.73 17.79
C ARG A 242 10.17 19.18 17.46
N GLU A 243 10.07 20.05 18.45
CA GLU A 243 9.66 21.44 18.24
C GLU A 243 10.75 22.30 17.59
N ASN A 244 12.03 22.03 17.88
CA ASN A 244 13.14 22.86 17.39
C ASN A 244 13.80 22.36 16.10
N PHE A 245 13.64 21.07 15.75
CA PHE A 245 14.36 20.46 14.63
C PHE A 245 13.48 19.62 13.69
N ALA A 246 12.18 19.45 13.96
CA ALA A 246 11.29 18.75 13.04
C ALA A 246 10.70 19.72 12.01
N ASP A 247 11.31 19.77 10.84
CA ASP A 247 10.61 20.24 9.65
C ASP A 247 9.54 19.20 9.28
N LYS A 248 8.27 19.54 9.52
CA LYS A 248 7.10 18.69 9.25
C LYS A 248 6.95 18.30 7.77
N THR A 249 7.64 18.99 6.87
CA THR A 249 7.66 18.68 5.43
C THR A 249 8.88 17.86 5.01
N SER A 250 9.81 17.59 5.93
CA SER A 250 11.04 16.84 5.65
C SER A 250 10.80 15.34 5.50
N ARG A 251 11.62 14.69 4.66
CA ARG A 251 11.71 13.21 4.57
C ARG A 251 11.89 12.56 5.93
N ASN A 252 12.66 13.19 6.82
CA ASN A 252 12.93 12.68 8.16
C ASN A 252 11.67 12.64 9.03
N PHE A 253 10.80 13.66 8.96
CA PHE A 253 9.55 13.68 9.71
C PHE A 253 8.57 12.60 9.24
N ALA A 254 8.39 12.45 7.93
CA ALA A 254 7.56 11.39 7.36
C ALA A 254 8.06 9.98 7.74
N GLN A 255 9.38 9.79 7.80
CA GLN A 255 9.99 8.53 8.23
C GLN A 255 9.73 8.23 9.71
N ILE A 256 9.67 9.25 10.58
CA ILE A 256 9.34 9.09 12.00
C ILE A 256 7.86 8.75 12.18
N GLU A 257 6.96 9.45 11.48
CA GLU A 257 5.53 9.11 11.48
C GLU A 257 5.31 7.68 11.00
N HIS A 258 6.01 7.26 9.93
CA HIS A 258 5.99 5.87 9.46
C HIS A 258 6.44 4.89 10.56
N MET A 259 7.54 5.17 11.28
CA MET A 259 8.02 4.30 12.36
C MET A 259 7.08 4.24 13.56
N GLN A 260 6.47 5.37 13.90
CA GLN A 260 5.45 5.44 14.94
C GLN A 260 4.25 4.58 14.56
N GLN A 261 3.72 4.78 13.35
CA GLN A 261 2.65 3.96 12.80
C GLN A 261 3.05 2.48 12.85
N ALA A 262 4.23 2.10 12.35
CA ALA A 262 4.68 0.70 12.33
C ALA A 262 4.66 0.03 13.73
N LYS A 263 5.09 0.73 14.78
CA LYS A 263 5.04 0.22 16.16
C LYS A 263 3.61 0.05 16.65
N GLU A 264 2.79 1.06 16.46
CA GLU A 264 1.39 1.07 16.85
C GLU A 264 0.58 -0.01 16.13
N HIS A 265 0.90 -0.25 14.87
CA HIS A 265 0.33 -1.33 14.07
C HIS A 265 0.77 -2.70 14.55
N GLN A 266 2.03 -2.86 14.94
CA GLN A 266 2.50 -4.11 15.52
C GLN A 266 1.73 -4.46 16.80
N GLU A 267 1.35 -3.46 17.60
CA GLU A 267 0.50 -3.64 18.78
C GLU A 267 -0.96 -3.94 18.43
N ALA A 268 -1.55 -3.22 17.47
CA ALA A 268 -2.91 -3.49 17.00
C ALA A 268 -3.03 -4.91 16.42
N ASN A 269 -2.06 -5.33 15.60
CA ASN A 269 -2.03 -6.64 14.95
C ASN A 269 -1.75 -7.80 15.93
N LYS A 270 -1.20 -7.52 17.11
CA LYS A 270 -1.08 -8.50 18.20
C LYS A 270 -2.41 -8.82 18.86
N ASN A 271 -3.33 -7.87 18.84
CA ASN A 271 -4.58 -7.93 19.59
C ASN A 271 -5.81 -8.18 18.69
N TYR A 272 -5.63 -8.07 17.39
CA TYR A 272 -6.70 -8.26 16.42
C TYR A 272 -6.94 -9.74 16.12
N VAL A 273 -8.23 -10.13 16.15
CA VAL A 273 -8.70 -11.48 15.84
C VAL A 273 -9.51 -11.44 14.56
N ILE A 274 -8.99 -12.07 13.53
CA ILE A 274 -9.70 -12.26 12.26
C ILE A 274 -10.65 -13.45 12.37
N GLN A 275 -11.83 -13.34 11.75
CA GLN A 275 -12.81 -14.40 11.61
C GLN A 275 -12.58 -15.20 10.30
N PRO A 276 -13.04 -16.47 10.24
CA PRO A 276 -13.04 -17.23 9.00
C PRO A 276 -13.81 -16.52 7.88
N TYR A 277 -13.27 -16.57 6.68
CA TYR A 277 -13.84 -15.98 5.47
C TYR A 277 -14.39 -17.08 4.57
N PRO A 278 -15.68 -17.00 4.19
CA PRO A 278 -16.33 -18.02 3.39
C PRO A 278 -15.88 -18.02 1.93
N GLY A 279 -15.18 -16.98 1.45
CA GLY A 279 -14.72 -16.89 0.07
C GLY A 279 -13.33 -17.50 -0.16
N LYS A 280 -12.93 -17.54 -1.43
CA LYS A 280 -11.60 -18.02 -1.83
C LYS A 280 -10.55 -16.92 -1.64
N VAL A 281 -9.38 -17.29 -1.15
CA VAL A 281 -8.26 -16.36 -0.90
C VAL A 281 -7.07 -16.72 -1.78
N TYR A 282 -6.45 -15.72 -2.39
CA TYR A 282 -5.24 -15.85 -3.20
C TYR A 282 -4.06 -15.20 -2.47
N LEU A 283 -3.09 -16.01 -2.06
CA LEU A 283 -1.89 -15.55 -1.35
C LEU A 283 -0.70 -15.54 -2.30
N PHE A 284 -0.13 -14.36 -2.54
CA PHE A 284 1.10 -14.16 -3.30
C PHE A 284 2.25 -14.01 -2.32
N ARG A 285 3.05 -15.05 -2.15
CA ARG A 285 4.11 -15.11 -1.14
C ARG A 285 5.47 -14.77 -1.76
N ALA A 286 6.25 -13.96 -1.05
CA ALA A 286 7.64 -13.72 -1.37
C ALA A 286 8.46 -15.00 -1.15
N ALA A 287 8.93 -15.62 -2.24
CA ALA A 287 9.59 -16.93 -2.24
C ALA A 287 10.95 -16.92 -1.52
N ASP A 288 11.59 -15.75 -1.41
CA ASP A 288 12.83 -15.58 -0.65
C ASP A 288 12.60 -15.21 0.81
N ASP A 289 11.35 -15.00 1.23
CA ASP A 289 11.00 -14.89 2.63
C ASP A 289 10.76 -16.29 3.24
N ILE A 290 11.48 -16.55 4.33
CA ILE A 290 11.54 -17.85 5.02
C ILE A 290 10.58 -17.84 6.22
N PHE A 291 9.87 -16.73 6.48
CA PHE A 291 8.98 -16.64 7.63
C PHE A 291 7.66 -17.39 7.38
N TYR A 292 7.55 -18.56 8.01
CA TYR A 292 6.34 -19.38 8.18
C TYR A 292 5.27 -18.68 9.04
N LYS A 293 4.78 -17.50 8.60
CA LYS A 293 3.72 -16.74 9.27
C LYS A 293 2.61 -16.35 8.28
N LEU A 294 2.16 -17.31 7.50
CA LEU A 294 1.08 -17.12 6.52
C LEU A 294 0.04 -18.24 6.62
N ASP A 295 -0.23 -18.75 7.83
CA ASP A 295 -1.25 -19.80 8.05
C ASP A 295 -2.66 -19.22 7.91
N TRP A 296 -3.01 -18.83 6.68
CA TRP A 296 -4.34 -18.41 6.26
C TRP A 296 -5.25 -19.61 5.96
N GLN A 297 -4.70 -20.83 5.95
CA GLN A 297 -5.42 -22.04 5.53
C GLN A 297 -6.63 -22.33 6.43
N LYS A 298 -6.54 -22.02 7.73
CA LYS A 298 -7.64 -22.18 8.68
C LYS A 298 -8.73 -21.12 8.56
N LEU A 299 -8.42 -20.01 7.88
CA LEU A 299 -9.28 -18.84 7.78
C LEU A 299 -9.99 -18.78 6.42
N ALA A 300 -9.41 -19.33 5.34
CA ALA A 300 -10.02 -19.36 4.02
C ALA A 300 -10.89 -20.62 3.82
N GLU A 301 -12.19 -20.54 4.14
CA GLU A 301 -13.08 -21.71 4.17
C GLU A 301 -13.34 -22.31 2.78
N SER A 302 -13.47 -21.47 1.74
CA SER A 302 -13.60 -21.92 0.34
C SER A 302 -12.25 -22.17 -0.36
N GLY A 303 -11.17 -22.23 0.42
CA GLY A 303 -9.84 -22.61 -0.03
C GLY A 303 -8.87 -21.44 -0.20
N LEU A 304 -7.60 -21.78 0.00
CA LEU A 304 -6.44 -20.91 -0.15
C LEU A 304 -5.63 -21.34 -1.37
N ILE A 305 -5.43 -20.44 -2.33
CA ILE A 305 -4.53 -20.64 -3.46
C ILE A 305 -3.25 -19.86 -3.20
N ILE A 306 -2.10 -20.52 -3.28
CA ILE A 306 -0.80 -19.90 -3.00
C ILE A 306 0.00 -19.81 -4.29
N TYR A 307 0.49 -18.62 -4.59
CA TYR A 307 1.45 -18.34 -5.65
C TYR A 307 2.75 -17.85 -5.04
N ASP A 308 3.86 -18.53 -5.34
CA ASP A 308 5.18 -18.06 -4.97
C ASP A 308 5.71 -17.11 -6.03
N VAL A 309 6.22 -15.94 -5.59
CA VAL A 309 6.80 -14.91 -6.45
C VAL A 309 8.22 -14.61 -5.97
N PRO A 310 9.21 -14.48 -6.88
CA PRO A 310 10.58 -14.14 -6.50
C PRO A 310 10.69 -12.83 -5.71
N GLY A 311 11.73 -12.71 -4.88
CA GLY A 311 12.00 -11.51 -4.08
C GLY A 311 11.64 -11.67 -2.60
N GLU A 312 12.04 -10.66 -1.82
CA GLU A 312 11.66 -10.47 -0.42
C GLU A 312 10.39 -9.61 -0.29
N HIS A 313 9.86 -9.47 0.93
CA HIS A 313 8.56 -8.87 1.26
C HIS A 313 8.05 -7.74 0.33
N LEU A 314 8.76 -6.61 0.23
CA LEU A 314 8.38 -5.50 -0.66
C LEU A 314 9.05 -5.55 -2.03
N GLU A 315 10.10 -6.36 -2.20
CA GLU A 315 10.78 -6.55 -3.49
C GLU A 315 9.86 -7.27 -4.50
N ILE A 316 8.84 -7.98 -4.03
CA ILE A 316 7.81 -8.63 -4.87
C ILE A 316 7.06 -7.64 -5.79
N LEU A 317 6.99 -6.36 -5.39
CA LEU A 317 6.33 -5.28 -6.13
C LEU A 317 7.31 -4.45 -6.97
N GLN A 318 8.58 -4.86 -7.03
CA GLN A 318 9.62 -4.17 -7.79
C GLN A 318 10.07 -5.01 -8.96
N GLU A 319 10.59 -4.35 -10.00
CA GLU A 319 11.22 -5.04 -11.12
C GLU A 319 12.45 -5.84 -10.67
N PRO A 320 12.67 -7.06 -11.21
CA PRO A 320 11.86 -7.76 -12.22
C PRO A 320 10.67 -8.56 -11.64
N ASN A 321 10.59 -8.71 -10.31
CA ASN A 321 9.66 -9.63 -9.64
C ASN A 321 8.18 -9.28 -9.86
N VAL A 322 7.88 -7.99 -10.02
CA VAL A 322 6.51 -7.49 -10.22
C VAL A 322 5.87 -8.01 -11.49
N GLN A 323 6.66 -8.37 -12.51
CA GLN A 323 6.15 -9.00 -13.72
C GLN A 323 5.55 -10.37 -13.41
N THR A 324 6.28 -11.20 -12.65
CA THR A 324 5.78 -12.49 -12.18
C THR A 324 4.56 -12.31 -11.27
N LEU A 325 4.55 -11.29 -10.39
CA LEU A 325 3.35 -11.00 -9.58
C LEU A 325 2.14 -10.69 -10.46
N ALA A 326 2.28 -9.84 -11.47
CA ALA A 326 1.22 -9.47 -12.40
C ALA A 326 0.68 -10.68 -13.17
N GLU A 327 1.57 -11.54 -13.69
CA GLU A 327 1.19 -12.79 -14.35
C GLU A 327 0.35 -13.69 -13.43
N LYS A 328 0.77 -13.87 -12.17
CA LYS A 328 0.02 -14.68 -11.20
C LYS A 328 -1.32 -14.04 -10.85
N ILE A 329 -1.40 -12.71 -10.78
CA ILE A 329 -2.67 -11.99 -10.57
C ILE A 329 -3.60 -12.22 -11.77
N HIS A 330 -3.12 -12.12 -13.01
CA HIS A 330 -3.93 -12.39 -14.20
C HIS A 330 -4.50 -13.80 -14.21
N LEU A 331 -3.67 -14.81 -13.89
CA LEU A 331 -4.12 -16.19 -13.73
C LEU A 331 -5.21 -16.33 -12.66
N ALA A 332 -5.04 -15.65 -11.52
CA ALA A 332 -6.00 -15.66 -10.42
C ALA A 332 -7.32 -14.95 -10.73
N LEU A 333 -7.28 -13.92 -11.58
CA LEU A 333 -8.46 -13.21 -12.08
C LEU A 333 -9.24 -14.01 -13.13
N GLY A 334 -8.68 -15.12 -13.64
CA GLY A 334 -9.30 -15.97 -14.66
C GLY A 334 -9.07 -15.48 -16.10
N PHE A 335 -8.14 -14.55 -16.31
CA PHE A 335 -7.67 -14.18 -17.63
C PHE A 335 -6.70 -15.26 -18.13
N CYS A 336 -7.13 -16.06 -19.09
CA CYS A 336 -6.25 -17.01 -19.77
C CYS A 336 -5.25 -16.22 -20.62
N GLN A 337 -3.96 -16.57 -20.55
CA GLN A 337 -2.97 -16.08 -21.50
C GLN A 337 -3.42 -16.48 -22.91
N VAL A 338 -3.65 -15.49 -23.78
CA VAL A 338 -3.65 -15.73 -25.22
C VAL A 338 -2.19 -16.00 -25.57
N ASN A 339 -1.96 -17.21 -26.09
CA ASN A 339 -0.65 -17.78 -26.45
C ASN A 339 0.28 -16.83 -27.19
#